data_AF-A0A3D5RXE1-F1
#
_entry.id   AF-A0A3D5RXE1-F1
#
_cell.length_a   1.000
_cell.length_b   1.000
_cell.length_c   1.000
_cell.angle_alpha   90.00
_cell.angle_beta   90.00
_cell.angle_gamma   90.00
#
_symmetry.space_group_name_H-M   'P 1'
#
loop_
_entity.id
_entity.type
_entity.pdbx_description
1 polymer ?
#
loop_
_entity_poly.entity_id
_entity_poly.type
_entity_poly.pdbx_seq_one_letter_code
_entity_poly.pdbx_strand_id
1 'polypeptide(L)'
;MWMFYKKQPSRNLVFPYQAMSPTLRKKITYTEDELWEEVDRILAEDPENKFTAGANLYHNLVHCADSSYFCDAETNMSIEEYMSMKRFNIPLSRTIDEADYARLVVFSAIDEEYNVLIQQEQDAKVHN
;
A
#
# COMPACT_ATOMS: atom_id res chain seq x y z
N MET A 1 -1.05 -3.51 1.43
CA MET A 1 -1.57 -3.75 0.06
C MET A 1 -0.48 -4.00 -0.99
N TRP A 2 0.37 -3.03 -1.34
CA TRP A 2 1.46 -3.21 -2.33
C TRP A 2 2.57 -4.17 -1.86
N MET A 3 2.89 -4.16 -0.56
CA MET A 3 3.86 -5.10 0.03
C MET A 3 3.41 -6.56 -0.06
N PHE A 4 2.09 -6.79 0.00
CA PHE A 4 1.48 -8.11 -0.19
C PHE A 4 1.67 -8.60 -1.63
N TYR A 5 1.46 -7.72 -2.62
CA TYR A 5 1.63 -8.06 -4.03
C TYR A 5 3.08 -8.44 -4.39
N LYS A 6 4.07 -7.73 -3.81
CA LYS A 6 5.49 -8.01 -4.03
C LYS A 6 6.08 -9.07 -3.07
N LYS A 7 5.25 -9.72 -2.24
CA LYS A 7 5.65 -10.77 -1.28
C LYS A 7 6.87 -10.39 -0.42
N GLN A 8 6.85 -9.20 0.17
CA GLN A 8 7.93 -8.79 1.07
C GLN A 8 8.00 -9.72 2.29
N PRO A 9 9.18 -10.21 2.68
CA PRO A 9 9.32 -11.06 3.85
C PRO A 9 9.01 -10.26 5.12
N SER A 10 8.34 -10.91 6.07
CA SER A 10 8.17 -10.37 7.43
C SER A 10 9.54 -10.24 8.11
N ARG A 11 9.73 -9.15 8.85
CA ARG A 11 10.91 -8.89 9.69
C ARG A 11 10.63 -9.22 11.16
N ASN A 12 9.40 -9.63 11.50
CA ASN A 12 8.87 -9.88 12.83
C ASN A 12 9.19 -8.73 13.81
N LEU A 13 9.01 -7.49 13.37
CA LEU A 13 9.16 -6.32 14.25
C LEU A 13 7.95 -6.20 15.17
N VAL A 14 8.19 -5.90 16.44
CA VAL A 14 7.15 -5.67 17.45
C VAL A 14 7.40 -4.32 18.09
N PHE A 15 6.36 -3.51 18.22
CA PHE A 15 6.48 -2.21 18.86
C PHE A 15 6.77 -2.32 20.37
N PRO A 16 7.58 -1.40 20.93
CA PRO A 16 8.43 -0.43 20.22
C PRO A 16 9.72 -1.09 19.69
N TYR A 17 10.25 -0.61 18.56
CA TYR A 17 11.52 -1.09 18.00
C TYR A 17 12.39 0.06 17.48
N GLN A 18 13.68 -0.22 17.22
CA GLN A 18 14.59 0.75 16.63
C GLN A 18 14.90 0.41 15.17
N ALA A 19 14.71 1.38 14.28
CA ALA A 19 15.07 1.25 12.87
C ALA A 19 15.62 2.57 12.31
N MET A 20 16.21 2.50 11.12
CA MET A 20 16.65 3.69 10.40
C MET A 20 15.45 4.34 9.72
N SER A 21 15.22 5.62 9.98
CA SER A 21 14.20 6.39 9.26
C SER A 21 14.66 6.66 7.83
N PRO A 22 13.86 6.30 6.81
CA PRO A 22 14.16 6.61 5.41
C PRO A 22 14.19 8.13 5.17
N THR A 23 13.32 8.90 5.82
CA THR A 23 13.21 10.36 5.63
C THR A 23 14.30 11.12 6.40
N LEU A 24 14.46 10.84 7.70
CA LEU A 24 15.39 11.55 8.58
C LEU A 24 16.83 11.01 8.52
N ARG A 25 17.04 9.82 7.92
CA ARG A 25 18.34 9.12 7.80
C ARG A 25 19.06 8.91 9.14
N LYS A 26 18.29 8.80 10.22
CA LYS A 26 18.78 8.58 11.59
C LYS A 26 18.07 7.38 12.20
N LYS A 27 18.70 6.76 13.21
CA LYS A 27 18.03 5.72 14.01
C LYS A 27 17.06 6.38 14.98
N ILE A 28 15.80 6.02 14.89
CA ILE A 28 14.75 6.47 15.81
C ILE A 28 14.05 5.25 16.44
N THR A 29 13.30 5.50 17.51
CA THR A 29 12.47 4.48 18.15
C THR A 29 11.06 4.62 17.60
N TYR A 30 10.59 3.58 16.91
CA TYR A 30 9.25 3.53 16.35
C TYR A 30 8.27 3.04 17.41
N THR A 31 7.30 3.89 17.72
CA THR A 31 5.98 3.52 18.23
C THR A 31 5.01 3.40 17.06
N GLU A 32 3.77 2.99 17.33
CA GLU A 32 2.72 3.00 16.32
C GLU A 32 2.49 4.42 15.76
N ASP A 33 2.37 5.42 16.64
CA ASP A 33 2.20 6.81 16.25
C ASP A 33 3.39 7.32 15.40
N GLU A 34 4.62 7.04 15.81
CA GLU A 34 5.82 7.46 15.07
C GLU A 34 5.91 6.78 13.69
N LEU A 35 5.41 5.54 13.56
CA LEU A 35 5.34 4.89 12.26
C LEU A 35 4.38 5.62 11.33
N TRP A 36 3.21 6.04 11.82
CA TRP A 36 2.25 6.81 11.02
C TRP A 36 2.78 8.21 10.69
N GLU A 37 3.49 8.86 11.61
CA GLU A 37 4.17 10.12 11.31
C GLU A 37 5.25 9.96 10.22
N GLU A 38 5.99 8.83 10.21
CA GLU A 38 6.95 8.53 9.14
C GLU A 38 6.24 8.28 7.80
N VAL A 39 5.08 7.62 7.80
CA VAL A 39 4.23 7.45 6.60
C VAL A 39 3.83 8.82 6.05
N ASP A 40 3.37 9.73 6.90
CA ASP A 40 3.00 11.08 6.49
C ASP A 40 4.19 11.86 5.90
N ARG A 41 5.37 11.73 6.52
CA ARG A 41 6.61 12.34 6.00
C ARG A 41 6.97 11.79 4.62
N ILE A 42 6.89 10.48 4.42
CA ILE A 42 7.18 9.84 3.12
C ILE A 42 6.23 10.36 2.04
N LEU A 43 4.93 10.48 2.36
CA LEU A 43 3.95 10.98 1.40
C LEU A 43 4.14 12.47 1.10
N ALA A 44 4.60 13.26 2.08
CA ALA A 44 4.91 14.68 1.90
C ALA A 44 6.17 14.95 1.05
N GLU A 45 7.07 13.98 0.90
CA GLU A 45 8.28 14.12 0.06
C GLU A 45 8.00 14.12 -1.45
N ASP A 46 6.80 13.68 -1.87
CA ASP A 46 6.35 13.69 -3.28
C ASP A 46 5.16 14.65 -3.48
N PRO A 47 5.37 15.99 -3.35
CA PRO A 47 4.29 16.97 -3.48
C PRO A 47 3.70 17.05 -4.89
N GLU A 48 4.42 16.53 -5.89
CA GLU A 48 3.98 16.49 -7.29
C GLU A 48 3.24 15.17 -7.63
N ASN A 49 3.10 14.25 -6.67
CA ASN A 49 2.50 12.91 -6.86
C ASN A 49 3.05 12.19 -8.10
N LYS A 50 4.38 12.22 -8.27
CA LYS A 50 5.05 11.53 -9.38
C LYS A 50 4.90 10.02 -9.29
N PHE A 51 4.77 9.51 -8.08
CA PHE A 51 4.53 8.11 -7.80
C PHE A 51 3.25 7.94 -7.00
N THR A 52 2.63 6.77 -7.12
CA THR A 52 1.47 6.45 -6.28
C THR A 52 1.90 6.31 -4.82
N ALA A 53 0.95 6.51 -3.91
CA ALA A 53 1.20 6.37 -2.48
C ALA A 53 1.78 4.99 -2.16
N GLY A 54 1.23 3.92 -2.76
CA GLY A 54 1.71 2.57 -2.59
C GLY A 54 3.14 2.36 -3.09
N ALA A 55 3.52 2.95 -4.23
CA ALA A 55 4.88 2.88 -4.73
C ALA A 55 5.87 3.60 -3.80
N ASN A 56 5.54 4.82 -3.37
CA ASN A 56 6.36 5.59 -2.44
C ASN A 56 6.56 4.85 -1.11
N LEU A 57 5.48 4.31 -0.56
CA LEU A 57 5.52 3.56 0.69
C LEU A 57 6.23 2.21 0.53
N TYR A 58 6.11 1.53 -0.61
CA TYR A 58 6.84 0.28 -0.87
C TYR A 58 8.35 0.48 -0.76
N HIS A 59 8.88 1.51 -1.42
CA HIS A 59 10.32 1.73 -1.47
C HIS A 59 10.89 2.26 -0.16
N ASN A 60 10.13 3.06 0.59
CA ASN A 60 10.63 3.68 1.81
C ASN A 60 10.38 2.82 3.07
N LEU A 61 9.17 2.29 3.24
CA LEU A 61 8.80 1.59 4.48
C LEU A 61 9.51 0.26 4.66
N VAL A 62 10.00 -0.39 3.61
CA VAL A 62 10.80 -1.63 3.73
C VAL A 62 12.02 -1.44 4.63
N HIS A 63 12.52 -0.20 4.76
CA HIS A 63 13.67 0.11 5.61
C HIS A 63 13.32 0.19 7.10
N CYS A 64 12.12 0.66 7.46
CA CYS A 64 11.75 0.91 8.84
C CYS A 64 10.65 0.00 9.38
N ALA A 65 9.68 -0.42 8.56
CA ALA A 65 8.48 -1.10 9.02
C ALA A 65 8.40 -2.56 8.57
N ASP A 66 7.59 -3.33 9.29
CA ASP A 66 7.23 -4.68 8.90
C ASP A 66 6.03 -4.66 7.96
N SER A 67 6.13 -5.38 6.84
CA SER A 67 5.03 -5.50 5.88
C SER A 67 3.79 -6.18 6.46
N SER A 68 3.97 -7.07 7.44
CA SER A 68 2.87 -7.77 8.10
C SER A 68 1.97 -6.83 8.91
N TYR A 69 2.52 -5.71 9.40
CA TYR A 69 1.73 -4.71 10.15
C TYR A 69 0.63 -4.08 9.27
N PHE A 70 0.92 -3.84 7.99
CA PHE A 70 -0.04 -3.25 7.04
C PHE A 70 -0.91 -4.27 6.30
N CYS A 71 -0.79 -5.55 6.64
CA CYS A 71 -1.48 -6.64 5.97
C CYS A 71 -2.38 -7.38 6.96
N ASP A 72 -3.34 -6.65 7.53
CA ASP A 72 -4.37 -7.23 8.38
C ASP A 72 -5.42 -8.03 7.57
N ALA A 73 -6.28 -8.74 8.30
CA ALA A 73 -7.31 -9.58 7.69
C ALA A 73 -8.30 -8.75 6.85
N GLU A 74 -8.67 -7.56 7.31
CA GLU A 74 -9.62 -6.68 6.63
C GLU A 74 -9.06 -6.15 5.30
N THR A 75 -7.79 -5.74 5.28
CA THR A 75 -7.09 -5.33 4.07
C THR A 75 -7.02 -6.48 3.07
N ASN A 76 -6.69 -7.69 3.53
CA ASN A 76 -6.62 -8.86 2.65
C ASN A 76 -8.01 -9.21 2.08
N MET A 77 -9.05 -9.18 2.90
CA MET A 77 -10.43 -9.40 2.44
C MET A 77 -10.86 -8.37 1.41
N SER A 78 -10.53 -7.09 1.62
CA SER A 78 -10.85 -6.02 0.68
C SER A 78 -10.18 -6.21 -0.68
N ILE A 79 -8.91 -6.64 -0.69
CA ILE A 79 -8.16 -6.96 -1.91
C ILE A 79 -8.78 -8.18 -2.61
N GLU A 80 -9.06 -9.25 -1.89
CA GLU A 80 -9.66 -10.47 -2.46
C GLU A 80 -11.06 -10.22 -3.03
N GLU A 81 -11.88 -9.44 -2.32
CA GLU A 81 -13.21 -9.02 -2.77
C GLU A 81 -13.10 -8.24 -4.08
N TYR A 82 -12.27 -7.21 -4.10
CA TYR A 82 -12.02 -6.40 -5.29
C TYR A 82 -11.54 -7.24 -6.49
N MET A 83 -10.57 -8.13 -6.28
CA MET A 83 -10.05 -9.01 -7.35
C MET A 83 -11.11 -9.98 -7.86
N SER A 84 -11.95 -10.51 -6.97
CA SER A 84 -13.08 -11.37 -7.33
C SER A 84 -14.11 -10.60 -8.16
N MET A 85 -14.40 -9.36 -7.80
CA MET A 85 -15.31 -8.51 -8.55
C MET A 85 -14.81 -8.23 -9.96
N LYS A 86 -13.53 -7.85 -10.13
CA LYS A 86 -12.93 -7.66 -11.46
C LYS A 86 -12.93 -8.95 -12.28
N ARG A 87 -12.61 -10.09 -11.66
CA ARG A 87 -12.51 -11.39 -12.35
C ARG A 87 -13.87 -11.91 -12.84
N PHE A 88 -14.91 -11.76 -12.02
CA PHE A 88 -16.26 -12.26 -12.32
C PHE A 88 -17.21 -11.18 -12.85
N ASN A 89 -16.71 -9.97 -13.08
CA ASN A 89 -17.47 -8.81 -13.52
C ASN A 89 -18.70 -8.53 -12.62
N ILE A 90 -18.49 -8.60 -11.30
CA ILE A 90 -19.54 -8.36 -10.31
C ILE A 90 -19.61 -6.84 -10.06
N PRO A 91 -20.77 -6.20 -10.28
CA PRO A 91 -20.92 -4.78 -9.98
C PRO A 91 -20.91 -4.55 -8.46
N LEU A 92 -20.31 -3.44 -8.01
CA LEU A 92 -20.27 -3.09 -6.58
C LEU A 92 -21.67 -2.87 -6.00
N SER A 93 -22.54 -2.23 -6.77
CA SER A 93 -23.91 -1.92 -6.43
C SER A 93 -24.74 -1.84 -7.70
N ARG A 94 -26.08 -1.81 -7.57
CA ARG A 94 -26.96 -1.64 -8.73
C ARG A 94 -27.00 -0.19 -9.23
N THR A 95 -26.86 0.75 -8.30
CA THR A 95 -26.84 2.19 -8.57
C THR A 95 -25.77 2.88 -7.73
N ILE A 96 -25.31 4.06 -8.15
CA ILE A 96 -24.29 4.82 -7.41
C ILE A 96 -24.80 5.21 -6.01
N ASP A 97 -26.08 5.56 -5.89
CA ASP A 97 -26.69 5.98 -4.62
C ASP A 97 -26.76 4.84 -3.59
N GLU A 98 -26.78 3.59 -4.05
CA GLU A 98 -26.73 2.39 -3.21
C GLU A 98 -25.31 1.92 -2.89
N ALA A 99 -24.28 2.51 -3.51
CA ALA A 99 -22.90 2.10 -3.29
C ALA A 99 -22.40 2.59 -1.93
N ASP A 100 -21.72 1.71 -1.19
CA ASP A 100 -20.99 2.10 0.00
C ASP A 100 -19.78 2.95 -0.39
N TYR A 101 -19.80 4.21 0.05
CA TYR A 101 -18.73 5.18 -0.21
C TYR A 101 -17.37 4.70 0.30
N ALA A 102 -17.31 4.09 1.49
CA ALA A 102 -16.04 3.64 2.07
C ALA A 102 -15.41 2.55 1.18
N ARG A 103 -16.23 1.59 0.73
CA ARG A 103 -15.78 0.54 -0.21
C ARG A 103 -15.36 1.11 -1.55
N LEU A 104 -16.09 2.09 -2.09
CA LEU A 104 -15.73 2.77 -3.32
C LEU A 104 -14.33 3.40 -3.23
N VAL A 105 -14.04 4.11 -2.14
CA VAL A 105 -12.73 4.75 -1.94
C VAL A 105 -11.63 3.70 -1.85
N VAL A 106 -11.82 2.65 -1.05
CA VAL A 106 -10.84 1.56 -0.90
C VAL A 106 -10.60 0.86 -2.24
N PHE A 107 -11.66 0.54 -2.99
CA PHE A 107 -11.54 -0.16 -4.27
C PHE A 107 -10.94 0.72 -5.36
N SER A 108 -11.20 2.03 -5.35
CA SER A 108 -10.52 2.98 -6.24
C SER A 108 -9.02 2.99 -5.98
N ALA A 109 -8.62 3.09 -4.71
CA ALA A 109 -7.20 3.05 -4.33
C ALA A 109 -6.54 1.72 -4.75
N ILE A 110 -7.22 0.59 -4.58
CA ILE A 110 -6.72 -0.71 -5.06
C ILE A 110 -6.59 -0.73 -6.59
N ASP A 111 -7.56 -0.22 -7.34
CA ASP A 111 -7.52 -0.20 -8.82
C ASP A 111 -6.36 0.62 -9.35
N GLU A 112 -6.15 1.82 -8.79
CA GLU A 112 -5.05 2.72 -9.17
C GLU A 112 -3.70 2.04 -8.99
N GLU A 113 -3.44 1.47 -7.80
CA GLU A 113 -2.18 0.77 -7.51
C GLU A 113 -2.01 -0.49 -8.37
N TYR A 114 -3.08 -1.25 -8.58
CA TYR A 114 -3.05 -2.47 -9.38
C TYR A 114 -2.68 -2.19 -10.84
N ASN A 115 -3.29 -1.17 -11.45
CA ASN A 115 -3.02 -0.80 -12.84
C ASN A 115 -1.59 -0.29 -13.03
N VAL A 116 -1.07 0.48 -12.07
CA VAL A 116 0.31 0.97 -12.09
C VAL A 116 1.31 -0.19 -12.01
N LEU A 117 1.05 -1.18 -11.16
CA LEU A 117 1.89 -2.39 -11.07
C LEU A 117 1.88 -3.19 -12.37
N ILE A 118 0.73 -3.36 -13.00
CA ILE A 118 0.63 -4.04 -14.31
C ILE A 118 1.45 -3.29 -15.36
N GLN A 119 1.31 -1.96 -15.43
CA GLN A 119 2.04 -1.15 -16.40
C GLN A 119 3.55 -1.30 -16.23
N GLN A 120 4.04 -1.21 -14.99
CA GLN A 120 5.45 -1.42 -14.67
C GLN A 120 5.96 -2.82 -15.08
N GLU A 121 5.14 -3.87 -14.89
CA GLU A 121 5.50 -5.23 -15.33
C GLU A 121 5.54 -5.37 -16.85
N GLN A 122 4.68 -4.65 -17.57
CA GLN A 122 4.70 -4.63 -19.04
C GLN A 122 5.95 -3.91 -19.55
N ASP A 123 6.25 -2.73 -19.01
CA ASP A 123 7.41 -1.93 -19.40
C ASP A 123 8.73 -2.68 -19.11
N ALA A 124 8.81 -3.41 -18.00
CA ALA A 124 9.97 -4.23 -17.65
C ALA A 124 10.19 -5.41 -18.60
N LYS A 125 9.13 -5.95 -19.23
CA LYS A 125 9.22 -7.04 -20.22
C LYS A 125 9.62 -6.56 -21.61
N VAL A 126 9.38 -5.30 -21.94
CA VAL A 126 9.79 -4.70 -23.23
C VAL A 126 11.28 -4.37 -23.27
N HIS A 127 11.91 -4.17 -22.11
CA HIS A 127 13.32 -3.80 -21.97
C HIS A 127 14.26 -4.96 -21.62
N ASN A 128 13.76 -6.21 -21.57
CA ASN A 128 14.54 -7.45 -21.42
C ASN A 128 14.43 -8.31 -22.68
#